data_AF-A0A978VQV5-F1
#
_entry.id   AF-A0A978VQV5-F1
#
_cell.length_a   1.000
_cell.length_b   1.000
_cell.length_c   1.000
_cell.angle_alpha   90.00
_cell.angle_beta   90.00
_cell.angle_gamma   90.00
#
_symmetry.space_group_name_H-M   'P 1'
#
loop_
_entity.id
_entity.type
_entity.pdbx_description
1 polymer ?
#
loop_
_entity_poly.entity_id
_entity_poly.type
_entity_poly.pdbx_seq_one_letter_code
_entity_poly.pdbx_strand_id
1 'polypeptide(L)'
;MSTFLLPINVCEDLDAIVRKFWWESKPNASGFLALKAWRDLCRPKELGGLGFRRFKDLNLAVVAKLRWKLACEEDSLWIRRVFELRDERTN
;
A
#
# COMPACT_ATOMS: atom_id res chain seq x y z
N MET A 1 1.45 -9.73 -4.38
CA MET A 1 0.29 -8.80 -4.39
C MET A 1 -0.40 -8.90 -3.04
N SER A 2 -0.87 -7.79 -2.47
CA SER A 2 -1.68 -7.85 -1.25
C SER A 2 -3.08 -8.35 -1.61
N THR A 3 -3.52 -9.43 -0.95
CA THR A 3 -4.83 -10.06 -1.18
C THR A 3 -5.90 -9.59 -0.18
N PHE A 4 -5.49 -8.85 0.86
CA PHE A 4 -6.34 -8.39 1.95
C PHE A 4 -6.01 -6.96 2.37
N LEU A 5 -6.98 -6.28 2.99
CA LEU A 5 -6.75 -4.97 3.57
C LEU A 5 -5.86 -5.11 4.80
N LEU A 6 -4.76 -4.36 4.83
CA LEU A 6 -3.90 -4.33 6.00
C LEU A 6 -4.57 -3.56 7.14
N PRO A 7 -4.36 -3.96 8.41
CA PRO A 7 -4.77 -3.15 9.55
C PRO A 7 -4.14 -1.76 9.47
N ILE A 8 -4.89 -0.73 9.90
CA ILE A 8 -4.45 0.67 9.81
C ILE A 8 -3.11 0.87 10.52
N ASN A 9 -2.94 0.26 11.70
CA ASN A 9 -1.70 0.35 12.48
C ASN A 9 -0.48 -0.12 11.68
N VAL A 10 -0.61 -1.22 10.92
CA VAL A 10 0.48 -1.74 10.07
C VAL A 10 0.81 -0.75 8.95
N CYS A 11 -0.20 -0.13 8.34
CA CYS A 11 0.03 0.92 7.36
C CYS A 11 0.72 2.15 7.96
N GLU A 12 0.38 2.51 9.20
CA GLU A 12 0.99 3.62 9.92
C GLU A 12 2.44 3.32 10.31
N ASP A 13 2.75 2.08 10.72
CA ASP A 13 4.10 1.61 11.00
C ASP A 13 4.98 1.66 9.76
N LEU A 14 4.45 1.20 8.62
CA LEU A 14 5.16 1.28 7.32
C LEU A 14 5.40 2.74 6.91
N ASP A 15 4.40 3.61 7.04
CA ASP A 15 4.56 5.04 6.80
C ASP A 15 5.63 5.63 7.75
N ALA A 16 5.69 5.19 9.01
CA ALA A 16 6.66 5.66 10.00
C ALA A 16 8.09 5.24 9.63
N ILE A 17 8.29 4.02 9.11
CA ILE A 17 9.59 3.57 8.59
C ILE A 17 10.06 4.46 7.45
N VAL A 18 9.18 4.76 6.48
CA VAL A 18 9.54 5.62 5.34
C VAL A 18 9.78 7.06 5.79
N ARG A 19 8.95 7.60 6.70
CA ARG A 19 9.17 8.93 7.31
C ARG A 19 10.53 9.01 7.99
N LYS A 20 10.87 7.99 8.79
CA LYS A 20 12.15 7.92 9.49
C LYS A 20 13.28 7.90 8.48
N PHE A 21 13.26 6.98 7.52
CA PHE A 21 14.28 6.90 6.47
C PHE A 21 14.47 8.22 5.72
N TRP A 22 13.37 8.91 5.40
CA TRP A 22 13.42 10.17 4.66
C TRP A 22 14.07 11.32 5.44
N TRP A 23 13.80 11.41 6.74
CA TRP A 23 14.30 12.49 7.59
C TRP A 23 15.57 12.13 8.37
N GLU A 24 15.99 10.86 8.33
CA GLU A 24 17.17 10.37 9.01
C GLU A 24 18.44 10.95 8.36
N SER A 25 19.14 11.81 9.10
CA SER A 25 20.35 12.48 8.60
C SER A 25 21.58 11.57 8.65
N LYS A 26 21.61 10.58 9.54
CA LYS A 26 22.69 9.59 9.68
C LYS A 26 22.08 8.26 10.11
N PRO A 27 22.58 7.12 9.61
CA PRO A 27 22.12 5.82 10.05
C PRO A 27 22.33 5.68 11.56
N ASN A 28 21.28 5.27 12.28
CA ASN A 28 21.25 5.06 13.74
C ASN A 28 21.33 6.34 14.59
N ALA A 29 21.02 7.52 14.04
CA ALA A 29 20.88 8.72 14.86
C ALA A 29 19.61 8.64 15.75
N SER A 30 19.72 9.04 17.02
CA SER A 30 18.59 9.08 17.97
C SER A 30 17.67 10.29 17.75
N GLY A 31 17.21 10.48 16.50
CA GLY A 31 16.32 11.57 16.13
C GLY A 31 16.41 11.96 14.66
N PHE A 32 15.31 12.50 14.15
CA PHE A 32 15.21 13.11 12.83
C PHE A 32 14.42 14.41 12.94
N LEU A 33 14.78 15.41 12.12
CA LEU A 33 14.05 16.67 12.07
C LEU A 33 13.08 16.63 10.89
N ALA A 34 11.79 16.43 11.17
CA ALA A 34 10.75 16.50 10.15
C ALA A 34 10.40 17.95 9.84
N LEU A 35 10.94 18.50 8.75
CA LEU A 35 10.69 19.90 8.35
C LEU A 35 9.28 20.12 7.76
N LYS A 36 8.57 19.05 7.41
CA LYS A 36 7.25 19.10 6.80
C LYS A 36 6.40 17.92 7.23
N ALA A 37 5.11 18.13 7.45
CA ALA A 37 4.20 17.07 7.85
C ALA A 37 4.08 15.99 6.76
N TRP A 38 3.95 14.73 7.17
CA TRP A 38 3.85 13.59 6.25
C TRP A 38 2.72 13.75 5.23
N ARG A 39 1.56 14.27 5.68
CA ARG A 39 0.41 14.53 4.81
C ARG A 39 0.73 15.48 3.65
N ASP A 40 1.59 16.46 3.87
CA ASP A 40 1.95 17.42 2.83
C ASP A 40 3.01 16.87 1.88
N LEU A 41 3.89 15.99 2.36
CA LEU A 41 4.81 15.23 1.50
C LEU A 41 4.04 14.27 0.58
N CYS A 42 2.93 13.72 1.06
CA CYS A 42 2.08 12.81 0.28
C CYS A 42 1.23 13.51 -0.81
N ARG A 43 1.18 14.84 -0.83
CA ARG A 43 0.45 15.54 -1.90
C ARG A 43 1.14 15.33 -3.25
N PRO A 44 0.38 15.36 -4.36
CA PRO A 44 0.95 15.41 -5.71
C PRO A 44 1.98 16.53 -5.86
N LYS A 45 2.96 16.32 -6.75
CA LYS A 45 3.99 17.32 -7.05
C LYS A 45 3.40 18.65 -7.55
N GLU A 46 2.35 18.56 -8.36
CA GLU A 46 1.57 19.70 -8.87
C GLU A 46 0.92 20.53 -7.75
N LEU A 47 0.67 19.91 -6.58
CA LEU A 47 0.07 20.56 -5.42
C LEU A 47 1.11 20.86 -4.32
N GLY A 48 2.40 20.94 -4.68
CA GLY A 48 3.49 21.33 -3.77
C GLY A 48 3.91 20.24 -2.77
N GLY A 49 3.54 18.98 -3.01
CA GLY A 49 4.04 17.82 -2.28
C GLY A 49 5.19 17.10 -3.00
N LEU A 50 5.64 15.98 -2.45
CA LEU A 50 6.67 15.14 -3.07
C LEU A 50 6.10 13.94 -3.83
N GLY A 51 4.78 13.70 -3.73
CA GLY A 51 4.11 12.58 -4.36
C GLY A 51 4.27 11.26 -3.61
N PHE A 52 4.64 11.28 -2.33
CA PHE A 52 4.63 10.07 -1.51
C PHE A 52 3.23 9.49 -1.40
N ARG A 53 3.13 8.17 -1.36
CA ARG A 53 1.85 7.47 -1.21
C ARG A 53 1.75 6.97 0.22
N ARG A 54 0.60 7.20 0.86
CA ARG A 54 0.30 6.57 2.16
C ARG A 54 0.07 5.08 1.93
N PHE A 55 0.62 4.24 2.78
CA PHE A 55 0.46 2.79 2.62
C PHE A 55 -1.00 2.33 2.67
N LYS A 56 -1.86 3.03 3.40
CA LYS A 56 -3.30 2.78 3.42
C LYS A 56 -3.92 2.92 2.02
N ASP A 57 -3.60 4.00 1.32
CA ASP A 57 -4.14 4.28 -0.01
C ASP A 57 -3.58 3.29 -1.05
N LEU A 58 -2.29 2.97 -0.92
CA LEU A 58 -1.63 2.00 -1.79
C LEU A 58 -2.19 0.59 -1.59
N ASN A 59 -2.41 0.16 -0.35
CA ASN A 59 -3.02 -1.13 -0.04
C ASN A 59 -4.41 -1.24 -0.68
N LEU A 60 -5.25 -0.21 -0.48
CA LEU A 60 -6.58 -0.16 -1.08
C LEU A 60 -6.52 -0.24 -2.60
N ALA A 61 -5.64 0.53 -3.23
CA ALA A 61 -5.48 0.53 -4.69
C ALA A 61 -5.03 -0.84 -5.23
N VAL A 62 -4.09 -1.51 -4.55
CA VAL A 62 -3.61 -2.84 -4.95
C VAL A 62 -4.72 -3.89 -4.80
N VAL A 63 -5.47 -3.88 -3.69
CA VAL A 63 -6.59 -4.80 -3.47
C VAL A 63 -7.71 -4.53 -4.48
N ALA A 64 -8.04 -3.27 -4.74
CA ALA A 64 -9.04 -2.89 -5.75
C ALA A 64 -8.62 -3.35 -7.15
N LYS A 65 -7.36 -3.16 -7.53
CA LYS A 65 -6.82 -3.66 -8.80
C LYS A 65 -6.89 -5.18 -8.90
N LEU A 66 -6.60 -5.89 -7.81
CA LEU A 66 -6.69 -7.35 -7.77
C LEU A 66 -8.14 -7.83 -7.94
N ARG A 67 -9.09 -7.20 -7.24
CA ARG A 67 -10.51 -7.51 -7.37
C ARG A 67 -11.04 -7.19 -8.76
N TRP A 68 -10.62 -6.08 -9.35
CA TRP A 68 -10.96 -5.73 -10.73
C TRP A 68 -10.45 -6.79 -11.71
N LYS A 69 -9.20 -7.24 -11.57
CA LYS A 69 -8.67 -8.35 -12.37
C LYS A 69 -9.49 -9.62 -12.21
N LEU A 70 -9.86 -9.98 -10.98
CA LEU A 70 -10.71 -11.14 -10.72
C LEU A 70 -12.10 -11.02 -11.38
N ALA A 71 -12.64 -9.81 -11.49
CA ALA A 71 -13.96 -9.56 -12.08
C ALA A 71 -13.95 -9.44 -13.62
N CYS A 72 -12.80 -9.11 -14.23
CA CYS A 72 -12.72 -8.78 -15.66
C CYS A 72 -11.76 -9.65 -16.49
N GLU A 73 -10.80 -10.35 -15.87
CA GLU A 73 -9.81 -11.17 -16.58
C GLU A 73 -9.96 -12.67 -16.23
N GLU A 74 -10.88 -13.38 -16.88
CA GLU A 74 -11.08 -14.82 -16.59
C GLU A 74 -9.96 -15.73 -17.13
N ASP A 75 -9.16 -15.26 -18.09
CA ASP A 75 -8.14 -16.10 -18.77
C ASP A 75 -6.85 -16.30 -17.97
N SER A 76 -6.68 -15.61 -16.83
CA SER A 76 -5.47 -15.77 -16.03
C SER A 76 -5.47 -17.10 -15.28
N LEU A 77 -4.38 -17.87 -15.38
CA LEU A 77 -4.26 -19.19 -14.73
C LEU A 77 -4.54 -19.17 -13.21
N TRP A 78 -4.10 -18.12 -12.52
CA TRP A 78 -4.35 -17.97 -11.08
C TRP A 78 -5.82 -17.67 -10.76
N ILE A 79 -6.54 -16.99 -11.66
CA ILE A 79 -7.97 -16.69 -11.51
C ILE A 79 -8.80 -17.96 -11.66
N ARG A 80 -8.52 -18.77 -12.69
CA ARG A 80 -9.18 -20.09 -12.88
C ARG A 80 -9.00 -20.97 -11.65
N ARG A 81 -7.78 -21.05 -11.11
CA ARG A 81 -7.52 -21.83 -9.89
C ARG A 81 -8.28 -21.30 -8.67
N VAL A 82 -8.44 -19.98 -8.53
CA VAL A 82 -9.22 -19.37 -7.44
C VAL A 82 -10.70 -19.70 -7.56
N PHE A 83 -11.26 -19.73 -8.78
CA PHE A 83 -12.64 -20.15 -9.00
C PHE A 83 -12.87 -21.64 -8.73
N GLU A 84 -11.97 -22.52 -9.18
CA GLU A 84 -12.01 -23.96 -8.86
C GLU A 84 -12.02 -24.21 -7.34
N LEU A 85 -11.10 -23.59 -6.60
CA LEU A 85 -11.03 -23.70 -5.13
C LEU A 85 -12.25 -23.09 -4.42
N ARG A 86 -12.95 -22.14 -5.06
CA ARG A 86 -14.19 -21.59 -4.53
C ARG A 86 -15.31 -22.62 -4.65
N ASP A 87 -15.45 -23.23 -5.82
CA ASP A 87 -16.50 -24.20 -6.10
C ASP A 87 -16.34 -25.48 -5.26
N GLU A 88 -15.10 -25.96 -5.04
CA GLU A 88 -14.77 -27.06 -4.12
C GLU A 88 -15.18 -26.80 -2.65
N ARG A 89 -15.24 -25.54 -2.21
CA ARG A 89 -15.64 -25.16 -0.86
C ARG A 89 -17.16 -25.01 -0.67
N THR A 90 -17.90 -24.92 -1.76
CA THR A 90 -19.38 -24.76 -1.75
C THR A 90 -20.12 -26.09 -1.91
N ASN A 91 -19.43 -27.17 -2.26
CA ASN A 91 -19.91 -28.56 -2.14
C ASN A 91 -19.48 -29.17 -0.80
#